data_AF-A0A7Y4Z8G1-F1
#
_entry.id   AF-A0A7Y4Z8G1-F1
#
_cell.length_a   1.000
_cell.length_b   1.000
_cell.length_c   1.000
_cell.angle_alpha   90.00
_cell.angle_beta   90.00
_cell.angle_gamma   90.00
#
_symmetry.space_group_name_H-M   'P 1'
#
loop_
_entity.id
_entity.type
_entity.pdbx_description
1 polymer ?
#
loop_
_entity_poly.entity_id
_entity_poly.type
_entity_poly.pdbx_seq_one_letter_code
_entity_poly.pdbx_strand_id
1 'polypeptide(L)'
;MAINVFEGARRIAKLIAVLWVIGVLALQFESLKNPYISANFQVDSPGNTPLRMDGQEYKCGDDDATESWLSKYTNKGTEVKVTLCFKARVVDDGRKLIPIRDDHVANAKRLAEWIGANHDKKGTTKYQEYEAAYNKAIKAKNELISDAKEARELGDPDLELAILRKLAVWGYEKYSPEVSSYTKKVADSFKLSKADEEWADSEVWSIRLENIKECLLIIFGGLIFIWLFSWIFGWIVRGFLSIPTGQDNKP
;
A
#
# COMPACT_ATOMS: atom_id res chain seq x y z
N MET A 1 -4.16 -65.92 -4.63
CA MET A 1 -4.95 -64.68 -4.76
C MET A 1 -4.28 -63.81 -5.81
N ALA A 2 -4.87 -63.68 -6.99
CA ALA A 2 -4.37 -62.75 -7.99
C ALA A 2 -4.66 -61.32 -7.53
N ILE A 3 -3.63 -60.50 -7.35
CA ILE A 3 -3.79 -59.09 -6.99
C ILE A 3 -4.19 -58.34 -8.27
N ASN A 4 -5.34 -57.67 -8.26
CA ASN A 4 -5.78 -56.81 -9.35
C ASN A 4 -4.99 -55.50 -9.33
N VAL A 5 -3.95 -55.43 -10.17
CA VAL A 5 -3.04 -54.28 -10.25
C VAL A 5 -3.79 -52.99 -10.63
N PHE A 6 -4.84 -53.08 -11.45
CA PHE A 6 -5.65 -51.91 -11.84
C PHE A 6 -6.50 -51.36 -10.70
N GLU A 7 -7.05 -52.25 -9.86
CA GLU A 7 -7.76 -51.83 -8.66
C GLU A 7 -6.81 -51.15 -7.66
N GLY A 8 -5.61 -51.71 -7.49
CA GLY A 8 -4.54 -51.08 -6.71
C GLY A 8 -4.20 -49.68 -7.21
N ALA A 9 -3.95 -49.54 -8.52
CA ALA A 9 -3.64 -48.25 -9.14
C ALA A 9 -4.77 -47.22 -8.96
N ARG A 10 -6.04 -47.62 -9.10
CA ARG A 10 -7.19 -46.72 -8.89
C ARG A 10 -7.27 -46.24 -7.44
N ARG A 11 -6.98 -47.11 -6.46
CA ARG A 11 -6.94 -46.74 -5.04
C ARG A 11 -5.81 -45.73 -4.76
N ILE A 12 -4.63 -45.96 -5.33
CA ILE A 12 -3.48 -45.05 -5.21
C ILE A 12 -3.82 -43.67 -5.82
N ALA A 13 -4.40 -43.63 -7.02
CA ALA A 13 -4.79 -42.36 -7.66
C ALA A 13 -5.78 -41.56 -6.80
N LYS A 14 -6.76 -42.22 -6.17
CA LYS A 14 -7.68 -41.58 -5.23
C LYS A 14 -6.96 -41.03 -3.98
N LEU A 15 -6.00 -41.76 -3.43
CA LEU A 15 -5.21 -41.29 -2.30
C LEU A 15 -4.39 -40.04 -2.68
N ILE A 16 -3.75 -40.05 -3.85
CA ILE A 16 -3.03 -38.88 -4.36
C ILE A 16 -3.96 -37.69 -4.53
N ALA A 17 -5.16 -37.90 -5.08
CA ALA A 17 -6.16 -36.83 -5.23
C ALA A 17 -6.60 -36.25 -3.87
N VAL A 18 -6.81 -37.10 -2.85
CA VAL A 18 -7.13 -36.63 -1.49
C VAL A 18 -5.98 -35.84 -0.89
N LEU A 19 -4.74 -36.34 -0.99
CA LEU A 19 -3.55 -35.65 -0.52
C LEU A 19 -3.33 -34.32 -1.24
N TRP A 20 -3.64 -34.25 -2.54
CA TRP A 20 -3.61 -33.01 -3.31
C TRP A 20 -4.56 -31.96 -2.73
N VAL A 21 -5.83 -32.33 -2.51
CA VAL A 21 -6.84 -31.42 -1.95
C VAL A 21 -6.41 -30.93 -0.56
N ILE A 22 -5.98 -31.85 0.32
CA ILE A 22 -5.50 -31.50 1.67
C ILE A 22 -4.28 -30.58 1.59
N GLY A 23 -3.33 -30.90 0.71
CA GLY A 23 -2.12 -30.10 0.52
C GLY A 23 -2.42 -28.67 0.05
N VAL A 24 -3.30 -28.52 -0.95
CA VAL A 24 -3.71 -27.19 -1.44
C VAL A 24 -4.45 -26.41 -0.35
N LEU A 25 -5.39 -27.04 0.35
CA LEU A 25 -6.11 -26.38 1.46
C LEU A 25 -5.16 -25.96 2.57
N ALA A 26 -4.17 -26.78 2.93
CA ALA A 26 -3.17 -26.45 3.94
C ALA A 26 -2.28 -25.27 3.51
N LEU A 27 -1.81 -25.27 2.25
CA LEU A 27 -0.98 -24.20 1.70
C LEU A 27 -1.73 -22.88 1.57
N GLN A 28 -3.03 -22.92 1.26
CA GLN A 28 -3.86 -21.73 1.07
C GLN A 28 -4.57 -21.27 2.35
N PHE A 29 -4.43 -22.00 3.45
CA PHE A 29 -5.13 -21.71 4.70
C PHE A 29 -4.81 -20.31 5.23
N GLU A 30 -3.55 -19.89 5.17
CA GLU A 30 -3.14 -18.55 5.63
C GLU A 30 -3.75 -17.45 4.78
N SER A 31 -3.72 -17.58 3.45
CA SER A 31 -4.33 -16.64 2.50
C SER A 31 -5.85 -16.51 2.67
N LEU A 32 -6.53 -17.58 3.08
CA LEU A 32 -7.97 -17.56 3.36
C LEU A 32 -8.29 -16.91 4.71
N LYS A 33 -7.45 -17.18 5.73
CA LYS A 33 -7.65 -16.66 7.08
C LYS A 33 -7.37 -15.15 7.14
N ASN A 34 -6.23 -14.74 6.60
CA ASN A 34 -5.70 -13.38 6.66
C ASN A 34 -5.52 -12.83 5.24
N PRO A 35 -6.60 -12.35 4.59
CA PRO A 35 -6.49 -11.78 3.26
C PRO A 35 -5.55 -10.58 3.29
N TYR A 36 -4.67 -10.51 2.29
CA TYR A 36 -3.70 -9.44 2.14
C TYR A 36 -4.38 -8.18 1.62
N ILE A 37 -4.63 -7.21 2.49
CA ILE A 37 -5.15 -5.89 2.10
C ILE A 37 -3.97 -4.93 1.99
N SER A 38 -3.79 -4.33 0.81
CA SER A 38 -2.81 -3.25 0.61
C SER A 38 -3.52 -1.95 0.33
N ALA A 39 -3.03 -0.87 0.93
CA ALA A 39 -3.56 0.46 0.73
C ALA A 39 -2.43 1.48 0.62
N ASN A 40 -2.53 2.35 -0.37
CA ASN A 40 -1.58 3.44 -0.56
C ASN A 40 -2.21 4.74 -0.05
N PHE A 41 -1.43 5.57 0.63
CA PHE A 41 -1.85 6.87 1.13
C PHE A 41 -0.89 7.93 0.63
N GLN A 42 -1.39 9.09 0.23
CA GLN A 42 -0.56 10.23 -0.12
C GLN A 42 -0.41 11.21 1.04
N VAL A 43 0.78 11.79 1.15
CA VAL A 43 1.10 12.90 2.04
C VAL A 43 1.55 14.07 1.16
N ASP A 44 0.63 15.01 0.95
CA ASP A 44 0.86 16.15 0.04
C ASP A 44 1.73 17.24 0.65
N SER A 45 1.76 17.34 1.98
CA SER A 45 2.51 18.36 2.72
C SER A 45 2.77 17.92 4.17
N PRO A 46 3.81 18.45 4.80
CA PRO A 46 4.09 18.28 6.22
C PRO A 46 2.90 18.66 7.10
N GLY A 47 2.57 17.78 8.04
CA GLY A 47 1.47 17.99 8.98
C GLY A 47 0.08 17.64 8.44
N ASN A 48 -0.08 17.43 7.13
CA ASN A 48 -1.35 16.95 6.58
C ASN A 48 -1.59 15.49 6.97
N THR A 49 -2.85 15.15 7.22
CA THR A 49 -3.29 13.76 7.40
C THR A 49 -3.10 13.01 6.08
N PRO A 50 -2.47 11.83 6.08
CA PRO A 50 -2.35 11.04 4.87
C PRO A 50 -3.74 10.69 4.31
N LEU A 51 -3.93 10.85 3.00
CA LEU A 51 -5.19 10.58 2.31
C LEU A 51 -5.07 9.26 1.54
N ARG A 52 -6.01 8.33 1.75
CA ARG A 52 -6.06 7.07 1.02
C ARG A 52 -6.23 7.35 -0.48
N MET A 53 -5.45 6.67 -1.30
CA MET A 53 -5.55 6.75 -2.75
C MET A 53 -6.37 5.57 -3.27
N ASP A 54 -7.49 5.86 -3.92
CA ASP A 54 -8.43 4.85 -4.41
C ASP A 54 -8.21 4.57 -5.90
N GLY A 55 -7.86 3.32 -6.27
CA GLY A 55 -7.83 2.84 -7.67
C GLY A 55 -6.46 2.32 -8.14
N GLN A 56 -6.44 1.64 -9.30
CA GLN A 56 -5.25 0.95 -9.82
C GLN A 56 -4.13 1.88 -10.35
N GLU A 57 -4.44 3.14 -10.67
CA GLU A 57 -3.46 4.11 -11.17
C GLU A 57 -2.64 4.79 -10.05
N TYR A 58 -3.03 4.58 -8.79
CA TYR A 58 -2.45 5.32 -7.66
C TYR A 58 -1.27 4.58 -7.03
N LYS A 59 -0.15 4.57 -7.77
CA LYS A 59 1.17 4.21 -7.24
C LYS A 59 1.91 5.47 -6.81
N CYS A 60 2.84 5.33 -5.87
CA CYS A 60 3.78 6.41 -5.58
C CYS A 60 4.57 6.73 -6.86
N GLY A 61 4.79 8.02 -7.15
CA GLY A 61 5.63 8.41 -8.28
C GLY A 61 7.09 8.03 -8.03
N ASP A 62 7.87 7.90 -9.09
CA ASP A 62 9.30 7.53 -8.97
C ASP A 62 10.10 8.54 -8.15
N ASP A 63 9.68 9.81 -8.17
CA ASP A 63 10.29 10.89 -7.40
C ASP A 63 9.72 11.03 -5.98
N ASP A 64 8.59 10.39 -5.66
CA ASP A 64 7.97 10.44 -4.34
C ASP A 64 8.80 9.61 -3.35
N ALA A 65 8.93 10.08 -2.11
CA ALA A 65 9.48 9.25 -1.03
C ALA A 65 8.41 8.26 -0.55
N THR A 66 8.85 7.09 -0.10
CA THR A 66 7.95 5.98 0.21
C THR A 66 8.31 5.29 1.51
N GLU A 67 7.32 5.11 2.39
CA GLU A 67 7.41 4.20 3.53
C GLU A 67 6.42 3.07 3.31
N SER A 68 6.93 1.87 3.07
CA SER A 68 6.14 0.73 2.63
C SER A 68 6.01 -0.33 3.74
N TRP A 69 5.06 -1.25 3.57
CA TRP A 69 4.90 -2.44 4.42
C TRP A 69 4.54 -2.15 5.89
N LEU A 70 3.95 -0.98 6.16
CA LEU A 70 3.48 -0.62 7.48
C LEU A 70 2.28 -1.49 7.82
N SER A 71 2.41 -2.32 8.85
CA SER A 71 1.32 -3.20 9.27
C SER A 71 0.43 -2.44 10.24
N LYS A 72 -0.80 -2.14 9.83
CA LYS A 72 -1.80 -1.49 10.66
C LYS A 72 -3.01 -2.42 10.78
N TYR A 73 -3.72 -2.35 11.90
CA TYR A 73 -4.86 -3.22 12.17
C TYR A 73 -6.11 -2.37 12.38
N THR A 74 -7.22 -2.77 11.78
CA THR A 74 -8.54 -2.19 12.08
C THR A 74 -8.98 -2.60 13.48
N ASN A 75 -10.01 -1.95 14.01
CA ASN A 75 -10.60 -2.35 15.29
C ASN A 75 -11.17 -3.78 15.29
N LYS A 76 -11.45 -4.36 14.11
CA LYS A 76 -11.88 -5.76 13.96
C LYS A 76 -10.71 -6.75 13.84
N GLY A 77 -9.48 -6.26 13.88
CA GLY A 77 -8.27 -7.07 13.72
C GLY A 77 -7.88 -7.36 12.27
N THR A 78 -8.51 -6.70 11.29
CA THR A 78 -8.12 -6.81 9.88
C THR A 78 -6.77 -6.16 9.67
N GLU A 79 -5.80 -6.90 9.15
CA GLU A 79 -4.49 -6.36 8.82
C GLU A 79 -4.52 -5.61 7.47
N VAL A 80 -4.00 -4.39 7.48
CA VAL A 80 -3.82 -3.54 6.30
C VAL A 80 -2.33 -3.23 6.18
N LYS A 81 -1.72 -3.65 5.06
CA LYS A 81 -0.39 -3.23 4.66
C LYS A 81 -0.48 -1.86 4.01
N VAL A 82 0.05 -0.87 4.71
CA VAL A 82 0.00 0.53 4.32
C VAL A 82 1.31 0.92 3.68
N THR A 83 1.21 1.64 2.56
CA THR A 83 2.31 2.37 1.93
C THR A 83 2.00 3.85 1.95
N LEU A 84 2.88 4.65 2.55
CA LEU A 84 2.79 6.10 2.53
C LEU A 84 3.66 6.65 1.39
N CYS A 85 3.04 7.42 0.49
CA CYS A 85 3.70 8.14 -0.60
C CYS A 85 3.79 9.63 -0.23
N PHE A 86 5.00 10.15 -0.09
CA PHE A 86 5.26 11.56 0.20
C PHE A 86 5.53 12.29 -1.12
N LYS A 87 4.65 13.22 -1.49
CA LYS A 87 4.68 13.84 -2.81
C LYS A 87 5.87 14.76 -2.99
N ALA A 88 6.67 14.52 -4.02
CA ALA A 88 7.73 15.43 -4.41
C ALA A 88 7.15 16.70 -5.06
N ARG A 89 7.80 17.83 -4.82
CA ARG A 89 7.49 19.11 -5.47
C ARG A 89 8.67 19.58 -6.29
N VAL A 90 8.38 20.03 -7.50
CA VAL A 90 9.35 20.72 -8.35
C VAL A 90 9.54 22.12 -7.79
N VAL A 91 10.79 22.50 -7.53
CA VAL A 91 11.16 23.86 -7.14
C VAL A 91 11.65 24.65 -8.36
N ASP A 92 11.83 25.97 -8.22
CA ASP A 92 12.14 26.86 -9.35
C ASP A 92 13.41 26.47 -10.15
N ASP A 93 14.34 25.76 -9.51
CA ASP A 93 15.56 25.24 -10.15
C ASP A 93 15.38 23.88 -10.85
N GLY A 94 14.15 23.35 -10.89
CA GLY A 94 13.80 22.08 -11.51
C GLY A 94 14.05 20.84 -10.65
N ARG A 95 14.67 20.97 -9.46
CA ARG A 95 14.83 19.85 -8.54
C ARG A 95 13.49 19.41 -7.95
N LYS A 96 13.37 18.12 -7.68
CA LYS A 96 12.21 17.52 -7.02
C LYS A 96 12.56 17.23 -5.57
N LEU A 97 11.88 17.93 -4.67
CA LEU A 97 12.16 17.88 -3.24
C LEU A 97 10.91 17.41 -2.48
N ILE A 98 11.12 16.57 -1.47
CA ILE A 98 10.06 16.13 -0.55
C ILE A 98 9.91 17.22 0.51
N PRO A 99 8.73 17.85 0.62
CA PRO A 99 8.52 18.85 1.64
C PRO A 99 8.53 18.18 3.01
N ILE A 100 9.38 18.65 3.93
CA ILE A 100 9.47 18.11 5.31
C ILE A 100 9.12 19.14 6.40
N ARG A 101 9.00 20.42 6.01
CA ARG A 101 8.54 21.51 6.88
C ARG A 101 7.33 22.19 6.27
N ASP A 102 6.45 22.66 7.15
CA ASP A 102 5.27 23.39 6.75
C ASP A 102 5.71 24.71 6.12
N ASP A 103 5.38 24.93 4.85
CA ASP A 103 5.77 26.14 4.16
C ASP A 103 4.89 27.30 4.64
N HIS A 104 5.36 28.01 5.66
CA HIS A 104 4.70 29.20 6.17
C HIS A 104 4.46 30.25 5.08
N VAL A 105 5.25 30.29 4.01
CA VAL A 105 5.13 31.27 2.92
C VAL A 105 4.08 30.85 1.88
N ALA A 106 4.12 29.64 1.33
CA ALA A 106 3.07 29.18 0.42
C ALA A 106 1.74 28.92 1.13
N ASN A 107 1.75 28.45 2.39
CA ASN A 107 0.53 28.36 3.17
C ASN A 107 -0.04 29.75 3.43
N ALA A 108 0.78 30.75 3.80
CA ALA A 108 0.28 32.11 3.95
C ALA A 108 -0.33 32.64 2.64
N LYS A 109 0.28 32.37 1.48
CA LYS A 109 -0.27 32.77 0.18
C LYS A 109 -1.62 32.08 -0.12
N ARG A 110 -1.70 30.76 0.00
CA ARG A 110 -2.95 30.01 -0.25
C ARG A 110 -4.05 30.39 0.74
N LEU A 111 -3.70 30.59 2.01
CA LEU A 111 -4.64 31.02 3.03
C LEU A 111 -5.12 32.44 2.75
N ALA A 112 -4.25 33.37 2.32
CA ALA A 112 -4.65 34.71 1.90
C ALA A 112 -5.60 34.69 0.70
N GLU A 113 -5.31 33.87 -0.32
CA GLU A 113 -6.19 33.68 -1.49
C GLU A 113 -7.57 33.14 -1.07
N TRP A 114 -7.59 32.13 -0.20
CA TRP A 114 -8.84 31.56 0.32
C TRP A 114 -9.63 32.58 1.15
N ILE A 115 -8.96 33.31 2.06
CA ILE A 115 -9.56 34.35 2.90
C ILE A 115 -10.17 35.46 2.04
N GLY A 116 -9.44 35.94 1.02
CA GLY A 116 -9.95 36.93 0.09
C GLY A 116 -11.17 36.44 -0.72
N ALA A 117 -11.12 35.20 -1.19
CA ALA A 117 -12.20 34.57 -1.94
C ALA A 117 -13.44 34.23 -1.10
N ASN A 118 -13.32 34.12 0.22
CA ASN A 118 -14.40 33.72 1.14
C ASN A 118 -14.69 34.79 2.21
N HIS A 119 -14.47 36.07 1.90
CA HIS A 119 -14.72 37.17 2.84
C HIS A 119 -16.17 37.23 3.34
N ASP A 120 -17.12 36.72 2.54
CA ASP A 120 -18.54 36.56 2.87
C ASP A 120 -18.77 35.59 4.05
N LYS A 121 -17.83 34.69 4.32
CA LYS A 121 -17.89 33.68 5.40
C LYS A 121 -17.22 34.13 6.69
N LYS A 122 -16.90 35.42 6.79
CA LYS A 122 -16.26 36.00 7.99
C LYS A 122 -17.13 35.78 9.22
N GLY A 123 -16.53 35.27 10.29
CA GLY A 123 -17.21 34.94 11.55
C GLY A 123 -17.61 33.46 11.70
N THR A 124 -17.49 32.64 10.65
CA THR A 124 -17.61 31.18 10.78
C THR A 124 -16.38 30.59 11.47
N THR A 125 -16.53 29.46 12.18
CA THR A 125 -15.43 28.74 12.84
C THR A 125 -14.33 28.39 11.84
N LYS A 126 -14.70 27.88 10.66
CA LYS A 126 -13.76 27.53 9.60
C LYS A 126 -12.97 28.75 9.09
N TYR A 127 -13.62 29.90 8.93
CA TYR A 127 -12.92 31.13 8.54
C TYR A 127 -11.94 31.58 9.63
N GLN A 128 -12.35 31.53 10.90
CA GLN A 128 -11.48 31.89 12.04
C GLN A 128 -10.26 30.96 12.15
N GLU A 129 -10.43 29.66 11.90
CA GLU A 129 -9.32 28.71 11.85
C GLU A 129 -8.31 29.06 10.74
N TYR A 130 -8.81 29.39 9.54
CA TYR A 130 -7.96 29.77 8.40
C TYR A 130 -7.26 31.10 8.62
N GLU A 131 -7.94 32.08 9.20
CA GLU A 131 -7.38 33.38 9.57
C GLU A 131 -6.30 33.24 10.66
N ALA A 132 -6.53 32.40 11.68
CA ALA A 132 -5.54 32.09 12.69
C ALA A 132 -4.30 31.38 12.11
N ALA A 133 -4.51 30.41 11.20
CA ALA A 133 -3.43 29.73 10.50
C ALA A 133 -2.62 30.71 9.62
N TYR A 134 -3.30 31.61 8.92
CA TYR A 134 -2.66 32.66 8.10
C TYR A 134 -1.79 33.58 8.97
N ASN A 135 -2.34 34.10 10.06
CA ASN A 135 -1.61 34.98 10.97
C ASN A 135 -0.40 34.30 11.60
N LYS A 136 -0.53 33.02 11.98
CA LYS A 136 0.58 32.21 12.49
C LYS A 136 1.68 32.06 11.44
N ALA A 137 1.32 31.79 10.18
CA ALA A 137 2.25 31.63 9.08
C ALA A 137 2.98 32.94 8.74
N ILE A 138 2.27 34.07 8.71
CA ILE A 138 2.87 35.40 8.51
C ILE A 138 3.81 35.78 9.66
N LYS A 139 3.43 35.48 10.91
CA LYS A 139 4.29 35.73 12.07
C LYS A 139 5.62 34.97 11.95
N ALA A 140 5.56 33.66 11.68
CA ALA A 140 6.75 32.83 11.49
C ALA A 140 7.63 33.32 10.33
N LYS A 141 7.03 33.74 9.21
CA LYS A 141 7.75 34.34 8.09
C LYS A 141 8.48 35.62 8.51
N ASN A 142 7.82 36.50 9.25
CA ASN A 142 8.40 37.77 9.68
C ASN A 142 9.53 37.58 10.69
N GLU A 143 9.41 36.61 11.60
CA GLU A 143 10.49 36.21 12.52
C GLU A 143 11.73 35.76 11.73
N LEU A 144 11.57 34.87 10.75
CA LEU A 144 12.68 34.44 9.88
C LEU A 144 13.33 35.57 9.08
N ILE A 145 12.53 36.53 8.59
CA ILE A 145 13.06 37.72 7.89
C ILE A 145 13.85 38.60 8.86
N SER A 146 13.38 38.74 10.11
CA SER A 146 14.09 39.48 11.16
C SER A 146 15.43 38.82 11.47
N ASP A 147 15.44 37.50 11.67
CA ASP A 147 16.67 36.73 11.94
C ASP A 147 17.67 36.87 10.77
N ALA A 148 17.19 36.82 9.52
CA ALA A 148 18.04 36.98 8.34
C ALA A 148 18.66 38.39 8.29
N LYS A 149 17.90 39.42 8.67
CA LYS A 149 18.38 40.79 8.74
C LYS A 149 19.45 40.95 9.83
N GLU A 150 19.24 40.36 11.01
CA GLU A 150 20.21 40.38 12.09
C GLU A 150 21.53 39.69 11.68
N ALA A 151 21.45 38.52 11.03
CA ALA A 151 22.61 37.83 10.49
C ALA A 151 23.41 38.69 9.48
N ARG A 152 22.69 39.44 8.64
CA ARG A 152 23.30 40.40 7.70
C ARG A 152 24.01 41.54 8.43
N GLU A 153 23.41 42.08 9.48
CA GLU A 153 24.00 43.15 10.31
C GLU A 153 25.25 42.66 11.07
N LEU A 154 25.29 41.38 11.44
CA LEU A 154 26.46 40.72 12.03
C LEU A 154 27.59 40.44 11.02
N GLY A 155 27.34 40.62 9.72
CA GLY A 155 28.32 40.36 8.67
C GLY A 155 28.63 38.88 8.47
N ASP A 156 27.71 37.98 8.83
CA ASP A 156 27.82 36.53 8.62
C ASP A 156 26.96 36.09 7.43
N PRO A 157 27.52 36.09 6.20
CA PRO A 157 26.77 35.75 4.99
C PRO A 157 26.35 34.27 4.95
N ASP A 158 27.05 33.37 5.64
CA ASP A 158 26.70 31.95 5.69
C ASP A 158 25.46 31.74 6.56
N LEU A 159 25.37 32.48 7.68
CA LEU A 159 24.19 32.48 8.54
C LEU A 159 22.98 33.13 7.84
N GLU A 160 23.15 34.27 7.18
CA GLU A 160 22.10 34.93 6.39
C GLU A 160 21.59 33.96 5.31
N LEU A 161 22.49 33.33 4.55
CA LEU A 161 22.12 32.37 3.51
C LEU A 161 21.44 31.12 4.09
N ALA A 162 21.85 30.64 5.27
CA ALA A 162 21.20 29.52 5.94
C ALA A 162 19.77 29.85 6.38
N ILE A 163 19.51 31.07 6.84
CA ILE A 163 18.16 31.53 7.23
C ILE A 163 17.30 31.77 5.99
N LEU A 164 17.84 32.40 4.95
CA LEU A 164 17.15 32.57 3.67
C LEU A 164 16.85 31.22 3.00
N ARG A 165 17.73 30.21 3.15
CA ARG A 165 17.44 28.83 2.73
C ARG A 165 16.33 28.18 3.55
N LYS A 166 16.17 28.50 4.83
CA LYS A 166 14.98 28.05 5.61
C LYS A 166 13.68 28.69 5.09
N LEU A 167 13.76 29.88 4.49
CA LEU A 167 12.65 30.53 3.78
C LEU A 167 12.43 29.98 2.37
N ALA A 168 13.48 29.46 1.70
CA ALA A 168 13.47 29.11 0.27
C ALA A 168 13.44 27.59 -0.03
N VAL A 169 13.94 26.75 0.87
CA VAL A 169 14.07 25.30 0.67
C VAL A 169 13.19 24.56 1.68
N TRP A 170 11.99 24.25 1.22
CA TRP A 170 10.91 23.59 1.96
C TRP A 170 11.05 22.07 2.07
N GLY A 171 12.07 21.47 1.44
CA GLY A 171 12.19 20.05 1.26
C GLY A 171 13.58 19.58 0.92
N TYR A 172 13.78 18.26 0.93
CA TYR A 172 15.07 17.62 0.68
C TYR A 172 14.91 16.54 -0.40
N GLU A 173 16.01 16.07 -0.96
CA GLU A 173 15.99 14.98 -1.92
C GLU A 173 15.40 13.72 -1.29
N LYS A 174 14.71 12.91 -2.10
CA LYS A 174 13.98 11.70 -1.69
C LYS A 174 14.74 10.78 -0.71
N TYR A 175 16.06 10.65 -0.88
CA TYR A 175 16.91 9.76 -0.09
C TYR A 175 17.74 10.46 0.99
N SER A 176 17.44 11.73 1.28
CA SER A 176 18.18 12.45 2.32
C SER A 176 17.86 11.89 3.72
N PRO A 177 18.80 11.97 4.67
CA PRO A 177 18.55 11.59 6.06
C PRO A 177 17.37 12.34 6.69
N GLU A 178 17.16 13.60 6.32
CA GLU A 178 16.06 14.42 6.81
C GLU A 178 14.70 13.93 6.30
N VAL A 179 14.61 13.54 5.02
CA VAL A 179 13.39 12.91 4.48
C VAL A 179 13.14 11.60 5.21
N SER A 180 14.14 10.71 5.30
CA SER A 180 13.96 9.40 5.96
C SER A 180 13.52 9.54 7.43
N SER A 181 14.11 10.47 8.18
CA SER A 181 13.70 10.74 9.56
C SER A 181 12.27 11.26 9.65
N TYR A 182 11.89 12.16 8.75
CA TYR A 182 10.55 12.71 8.67
C TYR A 182 9.51 11.66 8.27
N THR A 183 9.75 10.91 7.20
CA THR A 183 8.81 9.89 6.69
C THR A 183 8.57 8.80 7.71
N LYS A 184 9.63 8.33 8.37
CA LYS A 184 9.53 7.37 9.48
C LYS A 184 8.70 7.89 10.64
N LYS A 185 8.89 9.15 11.06
CA LYS A 185 8.09 9.76 12.12
C LYS A 185 6.60 9.85 11.75
N VAL A 186 6.29 10.13 10.48
CA VAL A 186 4.90 10.14 9.99
C VAL A 186 4.34 8.71 9.96
N ALA A 187 5.11 7.73 9.51
CA ALA A 187 4.73 6.32 9.48
C ALA A 187 4.43 5.75 10.89
N ASP A 188 5.27 6.10 11.86
CA ASP A 188 5.11 5.69 13.27
C ASP A 188 3.84 6.30 13.89
N SER A 189 3.54 7.56 13.57
CA SER A 189 2.36 8.25 14.09
C SER A 189 1.08 7.98 13.30
N PHE A 190 1.17 7.36 12.12
CA PHE A 190 0.03 7.07 11.26
C PHE A 190 -0.96 6.10 11.92
N LYS A 191 -2.24 6.47 11.86
CA LYS A 191 -3.40 5.66 12.26
C LYS A 191 -4.42 5.66 11.13
N LEU A 192 -5.04 4.51 10.90
CA LEU A 192 -6.16 4.41 9.96
C LEU A 192 -7.30 5.31 10.43
N SER A 193 -7.93 6.02 9.50
CA SER A 193 -9.16 6.72 9.82
C SER A 193 -10.31 5.72 9.94
N LYS A 194 -11.39 6.10 10.62
CA LYS A 194 -12.59 5.25 10.73
C LYS A 194 -13.15 4.85 9.35
N ALA A 195 -13.10 5.78 8.38
CA ALA A 195 -13.55 5.51 7.03
C ALA A 195 -12.64 4.49 6.32
N ASP A 196 -11.33 4.56 6.53
CA ASP A 196 -10.38 3.60 5.95
C ASP A 196 -10.49 2.22 6.61
N GLU A 197 -10.80 2.16 7.91
CA GLU A 197 -11.10 0.90 8.59
C GLU A 197 -12.38 0.25 8.06
N GLU A 198 -13.46 1.02 7.90
CA GLU A 198 -14.73 0.53 7.35
C GLU A 198 -14.56 0.03 5.91
N TRP A 199 -13.80 0.76 5.09
CA TRP A 199 -13.44 0.31 3.75
C TRP A 199 -12.63 -0.99 3.79
N ALA A 200 -11.56 -1.05 4.57
CA ALA A 200 -10.69 -2.22 4.64
C ALA A 200 -11.48 -3.46 5.07
N ASP A 201 -12.34 -3.33 6.08
CA ASP A 201 -13.20 -4.41 6.54
C ASP A 201 -14.22 -4.86 5.48
N SER A 202 -14.69 -3.95 4.61
CA SER A 202 -15.60 -4.30 3.52
C SER A 202 -14.91 -5.07 2.38
N GLU A 203 -13.62 -4.81 2.15
CA GLU A 203 -12.82 -5.45 1.09
C GLU A 203 -12.34 -6.86 1.48
N VAL A 204 -12.38 -7.21 2.77
CA VAL A 204 -12.03 -8.56 3.26
C VAL A 204 -12.77 -9.65 2.50
N TRP A 205 -14.06 -9.45 2.23
CA TRP A 205 -14.90 -10.48 1.62
C TRP A 205 -14.64 -10.65 0.13
N SER A 206 -14.44 -9.56 -0.62
CA SER A 206 -14.10 -9.63 -2.04
C SER A 206 -12.77 -10.35 -2.24
N ILE A 207 -11.75 -10.00 -1.46
CA ILE A 207 -10.42 -10.64 -1.52
C ILE A 207 -10.52 -12.12 -1.13
N ARG A 208 -11.30 -12.46 -0.09
CA ARG A 208 -11.53 -13.87 0.27
C ARG A 208 -12.19 -14.65 -0.84
N LEU A 209 -13.19 -14.09 -1.53
CA LEU A 209 -13.84 -14.75 -2.65
C LEU A 209 -12.87 -14.97 -3.82
N GLU A 210 -11.98 -14.02 -4.09
CA GLU A 210 -10.94 -14.16 -5.10
C GLU A 210 -9.94 -15.28 -4.73
N ASN A 211 -9.44 -15.29 -3.49
CA ASN A 211 -8.58 -16.35 -2.97
C ASN A 211 -9.27 -17.73 -3.00
N ILE A 212 -10.57 -17.80 -2.68
CA ILE A 212 -11.36 -19.03 -2.78
C ILE A 212 -11.43 -19.49 -4.25
N LYS A 213 -11.68 -18.57 -5.19
CA LYS A 213 -11.76 -18.88 -6.61
C LYS A 213 -10.42 -19.44 -7.14
N GLU A 214 -9.31 -18.82 -6.79
CA GLU A 214 -7.97 -19.32 -7.15
C GLU A 214 -7.71 -20.71 -6.52
N CYS A 215 -8.03 -20.88 -5.24
CA CYS A 215 -7.91 -22.17 -4.55
C CYS A 215 -8.73 -23.26 -5.22
N LEU A 216 -10.00 -22.98 -5.56
CA LEU A 216 -10.87 -23.91 -6.29
C LEU A 216 -10.31 -24.24 -7.67
N LEU A 217 -9.77 -23.25 -8.40
CA LEU A 217 -9.17 -23.47 -9.71
C LEU A 217 -7.96 -24.43 -9.61
N ILE A 218 -7.09 -24.25 -8.61
CA ILE A 218 -5.95 -25.13 -8.37
C ILE A 218 -6.41 -26.54 -7.97
N ILE A 219 -7.41 -26.65 -7.09
CA ILE A 219 -7.98 -27.94 -6.68
C ILE A 219 -8.56 -28.68 -7.89
N PHE A 220 -9.49 -28.06 -8.62
CA PHE A 220 -10.14 -28.70 -9.77
C PHE A 220 -9.16 -28.96 -10.90
N GLY A 221 -8.23 -28.04 -11.18
CA GLY A 221 -7.18 -28.22 -12.18
C GLY A 221 -6.31 -29.44 -11.88
N GLY A 222 -5.84 -29.59 -10.63
CA GLY A 222 -5.06 -30.75 -10.22
C GLY A 222 -5.86 -32.06 -10.22
N LEU A 223 -7.14 -32.04 -9.81
CA LEU A 223 -7.99 -33.23 -9.86
C LEU A 223 -8.26 -33.69 -11.29
N ILE A 224 -8.57 -32.76 -12.20
CA ILE A 224 -8.75 -33.06 -13.63
C ILE A 224 -7.46 -33.61 -14.22
N PHE A 225 -6.31 -33.02 -13.88
CA PHE A 225 -5.00 -33.51 -14.32
C PHE A 225 -4.73 -34.94 -13.84
N ILE A 226 -4.90 -35.24 -12.54
CA ILE A 226 -4.73 -36.59 -11.98
C ILE A 226 -5.67 -37.59 -12.66
N TRP A 227 -6.92 -37.19 -12.91
CA TRP A 227 -7.91 -38.02 -13.57
C TRP A 227 -7.51 -38.34 -15.02
N LEU A 228 -7.18 -37.33 -15.83
CA LEU A 228 -6.74 -37.49 -17.22
C LEU A 228 -5.45 -38.32 -17.30
N PHE A 229 -4.47 -38.00 -16.45
CA PHE A 229 -3.20 -38.73 -16.40
C PHE A 229 -3.43 -40.21 -16.10
N SER A 230 -4.25 -40.51 -15.09
CA SER A 230 -4.60 -41.90 -14.73
C SER A 230 -5.32 -42.61 -15.87
N TRP A 231 -6.20 -41.91 -16.59
CA TRP A 231 -6.93 -42.45 -17.74
C TRP A 231 -5.99 -42.77 -18.91
N ILE A 232 -5.09 -41.84 -19.27
CA ILE A 232 -4.10 -42.00 -20.35
C ILE A 232 -3.13 -43.14 -20.02
N PHE A 233 -2.53 -43.16 -18.83
CA PHE A 233 -1.62 -44.23 -18.43
C PHE A 233 -2.32 -45.59 -18.38
N GLY A 234 -3.57 -45.61 -17.90
CA GLY A 234 -4.39 -46.81 -17.92
C GLY A 234 -4.63 -47.34 -19.34
N TRP A 235 -4.84 -46.45 -20.32
CA TRP A 235 -4.98 -46.82 -21.74
C TRP A 235 -3.66 -47.36 -22.32
N ILE A 236 -2.53 -46.67 -22.06
CA ILE A 236 -1.20 -47.10 -22.52
C ILE A 236 -0.84 -48.49 -21.97
N VAL A 237 -0.97 -48.70 -20.66
CA VAL A 237 -0.63 -49.98 -20.01
C VAL A 237 -1.52 -51.11 -20.53
N ARG A 238 -2.81 -50.86 -20.76
CA ARG A 238 -3.72 -51.85 -21.38
C ARG A 238 -3.30 -52.19 -22.81
N GLY A 239 -2.87 -51.20 -23.60
CA GLY A 239 -2.34 -51.41 -24.94
C GLY A 239 -1.10 -52.31 -24.94
N PHE A 240 -0.13 -52.05 -24.07
CA PHE A 240 1.07 -52.87 -23.95
C PHE A 240 0.80 -54.29 -23.45
N LEU A 241 -0.19 -54.48 -22.56
CA LEU A 241 -0.52 -55.80 -22.00
C LEU A 241 -1.54 -56.60 -22.84
N SER A 242 -2.05 -56.02 -23.94
CA SER A 242 -3.11 -56.63 -24.78
C SER A 242 -4.35 -57.05 -23.98
N ILE A 243 -4.72 -56.29 -22.96
CA ILE A 243 -5.89 -56.58 -22.12
C ILE A 243 -7.12 -55.93 -22.77
N PRO A 244 -8.17 -56.72 -23.12
CA PRO A 244 -9.36 -56.17 -23.76
C PRO A 244 -10.11 -55.20 -22.82
N THR A 245 -10.72 -54.17 -23.40
CA THR A 245 -11.44 -53.13 -22.66
C THR A 245 -12.60 -53.74 -21.87
N GLY A 246 -12.67 -53.44 -20.57
CA GLY A 246 -13.72 -53.96 -19.67
C GLY A 246 -13.32 -55.24 -18.91
N GLN A 247 -12.11 -55.76 -19.12
CA GLN A 247 -11.55 -56.86 -18.32
C GLN A 247 -10.35 -56.37 -17.50
N ASP A 248 -10.30 -56.80 -16.24
CA ASP A 248 -9.19 -56.49 -15.32
C ASP A 248 -8.08 -57.54 -15.36
N ASN A 249 -8.33 -58.69 -16.02
CA ASN A 249 -7.37 -59.79 -16.17
C ASN A 249 -7.38 -60.28 -17.63
N LYS A 250 -6.24 -60.81 -18.08
CA LYS A 250 -6.16 -61.57 -19.33
C LYS A 250 -6.91 -62.91 -19.14
N PRO A 251 -7.73 -63.36 -20.10
CA PRO A 251 -8.31 -64.70 -20.05
C PRO A 251 -7.22 -65.79 -20.04
#